data_AF-A0A506XXL8-F1
#
_entry.id   AF-A0A506XXL8-F1
#
_cell.length_a   1.000
_cell.length_b   1.000
_cell.length_c   1.000
_cell.angle_alpha   90.00
_cell.angle_beta   90.00
_cell.angle_gamma   90.00
#
_symmetry.space_group_name_H-M   'P 1'
#
loop_
_entity.id
_entity.type
_entity.pdbx_description
1 polymer ?
#
loop_
_entity_poly.entity_id
_entity_poly.type
_entity_poly.pdbx_seq_one_letter_code
_entity_poly.pdbx_strand_id
1 'polypeptide(L)'
;MSATELTSTILGPIRLDGGSGGGWMETRVDLDGASVPLRLEVDHPDRFGEQLVFIIDIALTGLAEIEKMARGAIESELGQSGTAADKLFTAWRQSGFRRREDPNEFLADLSVTQIILLPDGGADQLDRMVFTYRLPDTPAPWKVVVRMKDRVGPVIDPAPRGGFV
;
A
#
# COMPACT_ATOMS: atom_id res chain seq x y z
N MET A 1 23.93 9.24 -25.51
CA MET A 1 22.50 9.18 -25.87
C MET A 1 21.73 9.71 -24.68
N SER A 2 20.99 10.81 -24.83
CA SER A 2 20.12 11.27 -23.74
C SER A 2 19.05 10.20 -23.52
N ALA A 3 18.95 9.66 -22.32
CA ALA A 3 17.84 8.80 -21.95
C ALA A 3 16.55 9.59 -22.19
N THR A 4 15.67 9.07 -23.03
CA THR A 4 14.33 9.65 -23.18
C THR A 4 13.65 9.56 -21.82
N GLU A 5 13.38 10.71 -21.22
CA GLU A 5 12.69 10.80 -19.95
C GLU A 5 11.24 10.34 -20.15
N LEU A 6 10.90 9.19 -19.58
CA LEU A 6 9.55 8.64 -19.64
C LEU A 6 8.65 9.43 -18.71
N THR A 7 7.46 9.80 -19.18
CA THR A 7 6.52 10.65 -18.44
C THR A 7 5.20 9.92 -18.24
N SER A 8 4.82 9.72 -16.99
CA SER A 8 3.49 9.26 -16.58
C SER A 8 2.52 10.43 -16.63
N THR A 9 1.28 10.18 -17.04
CA THR A 9 0.22 11.21 -17.04
C THR A 9 -0.20 11.62 -15.63
N ILE A 10 0.10 10.78 -14.62
CA ILE A 10 -0.28 10.97 -13.22
C ILE A 10 0.93 11.40 -12.37
N LEU A 11 2.06 10.70 -12.49
CA LEU A 11 3.27 10.98 -11.70
C LEU A 11 4.16 12.06 -12.32
N GLY A 12 3.95 12.41 -13.60
CA GLY A 12 4.86 13.24 -14.35
C GLY A 12 6.14 12.49 -14.76
N PRO A 13 7.27 13.18 -14.91
CA PRO A 13 8.53 12.56 -15.31
C PRO A 13 8.99 11.48 -14.31
N ILE A 14 9.29 10.29 -14.80
CA ILE A 14 9.77 9.18 -13.97
C ILE A 14 11.29 9.09 -14.08
N ARG A 15 11.95 9.21 -12.93
CA ARG A 15 13.39 9.02 -12.78
C ARG A 15 13.62 7.96 -11.73
N LEU A 16 14.13 6.82 -12.17
CA LEU A 16 14.46 5.72 -11.27
C LEU A 16 15.86 5.93 -10.70
N ASP A 17 15.94 6.03 -9.38
CA ASP A 17 17.17 5.91 -8.60
C ASP A 17 17.51 4.43 -8.48
N GLY A 18 18.72 4.02 -8.89
CA GLY A 18 19.14 2.62 -8.82
C GLY A 18 20.05 2.17 -9.96
N GLY A 19 20.16 0.86 -10.15
CA GLY A 19 21.10 0.24 -11.11
C GLY A 19 20.62 -1.13 -11.58
N SER A 20 21.54 -2.01 -12.00
CA SER A 20 21.23 -3.31 -12.62
C SER A 20 20.49 -4.33 -11.73
N GLY A 21 20.22 -4.00 -10.47
CA GLY A 21 19.49 -4.86 -9.51
C GLY A 21 18.16 -4.27 -9.04
N GLY A 22 17.65 -3.24 -9.70
CA GLY A 22 16.41 -2.56 -9.35
C GLY A 22 16.54 -1.04 -9.43
N GLY A 23 15.41 -0.39 -9.69
CA GLY A 23 15.26 1.05 -9.70
C GLY A 23 14.01 1.46 -8.92
N TRP A 24 14.06 2.60 -8.24
CA TRP A 24 12.93 3.10 -7.48
C TRP A 24 12.78 4.61 -7.61
N MET A 25 11.60 5.12 -7.32
CA MET A 25 11.32 6.54 -7.26
C MET A 25 10.38 6.82 -6.10
N GLU A 26 10.60 7.91 -5.38
CA GLU A 26 9.68 8.40 -4.35
C GLU A 26 8.93 9.63 -4.84
N THR A 27 7.63 9.64 -4.61
CA THR A 27 6.72 10.72 -4.99
C THR A 27 5.50 10.74 -4.07
N ARG A 28 4.48 11.51 -4.43
CA ARG A 28 3.20 11.53 -3.73
C ARG A 28 2.07 11.42 -4.73
N VAL A 29 0.97 10.79 -4.31
CA VAL A 29 -0.27 10.69 -5.08
C VAL A 29 -1.44 11.19 -4.25
N ASP A 30 -2.49 11.66 -4.92
CA ASP A 30 -3.77 11.95 -4.27
C ASP A 30 -4.57 10.65 -4.13
N LEU A 31 -5.09 10.43 -2.93
CA LEU A 31 -5.98 9.32 -2.61
C LEU A 31 -7.06 9.87 -1.68
N ASP A 32 -8.28 9.98 -2.20
CA ASP A 32 -9.44 10.57 -1.52
C ASP A 32 -9.16 11.97 -0.93
N GLY A 33 -8.43 12.81 -1.67
CA GLY A 33 -8.08 14.17 -1.25
C GLY A 33 -6.93 14.25 -0.24
N ALA A 34 -6.34 13.11 0.14
CA ALA A 34 -5.13 13.04 0.93
C ALA A 34 -3.90 12.84 0.03
N SER A 35 -2.86 13.63 0.25
CA SER A 35 -1.57 13.41 -0.39
C SER A 35 -0.81 12.30 0.34
N VAL A 36 -0.67 11.13 -0.29
CA VAL A 36 -0.06 9.93 0.30
C VAL A 36 1.32 9.69 -0.33
N PRO A 37 2.35 9.37 0.48
CA PRO A 37 3.65 8.94 -0.05
C PRO A 37 3.51 7.69 -0.92
N LEU A 38 4.04 7.75 -2.14
CA LEU A 38 4.11 6.62 -3.06
C LEU A 38 5.56 6.34 -3.42
N ARG A 39 5.94 5.07 -3.35
CA ARG A 39 7.22 4.56 -3.84
C ARG A 39 6.95 3.65 -5.04
N LEU A 40 7.50 4.01 -6.19
CA LEU A 40 7.54 3.16 -7.36
C LEU A 40 8.80 2.29 -7.27
N GLU A 41 8.67 0.97 -7.34
CA GLU A 41 9.80 0.04 -7.40
C GLU A 41 9.72 -0.79 -8.66
N VAL A 42 10.82 -0.90 -9.39
CA VAL A 42 10.96 -1.67 -10.63
C VAL A 42 12.20 -2.55 -10.47
N ASP A 43 12.00 -3.85 -10.32
CA ASP A 43 13.09 -4.80 -10.08
C ASP A 43 13.87 -5.12 -11.36
N HIS A 44 13.22 -4.97 -12.52
CA HIS A 44 13.84 -5.13 -13.83
C HIS A 44 13.87 -3.79 -14.60
N PRO A 45 14.75 -2.83 -14.19
CA PRO A 45 14.78 -1.50 -14.79
C PRO A 45 15.22 -1.51 -16.26
N ASP A 46 15.87 -2.57 -16.73
CA ASP A 46 16.18 -2.80 -18.15
C ASP A 46 14.91 -2.94 -19.02
N ARG A 47 13.79 -3.31 -18.40
CA ARG A 47 12.47 -3.42 -19.05
C ARG A 47 11.62 -2.15 -18.89
N PHE A 48 12.17 -1.11 -18.25
CA PHE A 48 11.45 0.13 -18.02
C PHE A 48 11.25 0.87 -19.35
N GLY A 49 9.99 0.99 -19.77
CA GLY A 49 9.59 1.54 -21.07
C GLY A 49 8.16 2.06 -21.06
N GLU A 50 7.69 2.58 -22.18
CA GLU A 50 6.34 3.15 -22.34
C GLU A 50 5.23 2.20 -21.89
N GLN A 51 5.39 0.89 -22.13
CA GLN A 51 4.41 -0.10 -21.68
C GLN A 51 4.30 -0.15 -20.15
N LEU A 52 5.42 -0.06 -19.42
CA LEU A 52 5.37 -0.08 -17.95
C LEU A 52 4.80 1.23 -17.41
N VAL A 53 5.10 2.35 -18.05
CA VAL A 53 4.48 3.66 -17.75
C VAL A 53 2.96 3.59 -17.93
N PHE A 54 2.48 2.98 -19.01
CA PHE A 54 1.06 2.78 -19.23
C PHE A 54 0.41 1.91 -18.15
N ILE A 55 1.09 0.85 -17.69
CA ILE A 55 0.62 0.01 -16.57
C ILE A 55 0.55 0.81 -15.27
N ILE A 56 1.55 1.65 -14.99
CA ILE A 56 1.56 2.57 -13.85
C ILE A 56 0.34 3.49 -13.91
N ASP A 57 0.09 4.13 -15.07
CA ASP A 57 -1.04 5.05 -15.25
C ASP A 57 -2.40 4.36 -15.05
N ILE A 58 -2.57 3.14 -15.55
CA ILE A 58 -3.78 2.35 -15.31
C ILE A 58 -3.97 2.07 -13.82
N ALA A 59 -2.92 1.60 -13.13
CA ALA A 59 -2.99 1.25 -11.72
C ALA A 59 -3.35 2.47 -10.86
N LEU A 60 -2.76 3.63 -11.17
CA LEU A 60 -3.01 4.87 -10.45
C LEU A 60 -4.38 5.49 -10.78
N THR A 61 -4.87 5.34 -12.02
CA THR A 61 -6.24 5.73 -12.37
C THR A 61 -7.29 4.94 -11.57
N GLY A 62 -7.01 3.66 -11.32
CA GLY A 62 -7.86 2.78 -10.51
C GLY A 62 -7.58 2.81 -9.01
N LEU A 63 -6.72 3.71 -8.51
CA LEU A 63 -6.15 3.62 -7.17
C LEU A 63 -7.22 3.55 -6.06
N ALA A 64 -8.25 4.40 -6.13
CA ALA A 64 -9.32 4.43 -5.13
C ALA A 64 -10.12 3.11 -5.06
N GLU A 65 -10.41 2.47 -6.20
CA GLU A 65 -11.09 1.17 -6.20
C GLU A 65 -10.16 0.05 -5.69
N ILE A 66 -8.86 0.13 -5.98
CA ILE A 66 -7.87 -0.81 -5.44
C ILE A 66 -7.77 -0.67 -3.92
N GLU A 67 -7.73 0.56 -3.42
CA GLU A 67 -7.72 0.87 -1.99
C GLU A 67 -8.98 0.34 -1.29
N LYS A 68 -10.15 0.52 -1.90
CA LYS A 68 -11.41 -0.01 -1.39
C LYS A 68 -11.40 -1.54 -1.29
N MET A 69 -10.81 -2.25 -2.25
CA MET A 69 -10.60 -3.69 -2.15
C MET A 69 -9.68 -4.07 -0.99
N ALA A 70 -8.61 -3.30 -0.77
CA ALA A 70 -7.71 -3.50 0.36
C ALA A 70 -8.42 -3.28 1.71
N ARG A 71 -9.27 -2.25 1.84
CA ARG A 71 -10.10 -2.05 3.04
C ARG A 71 -11.11 -3.18 3.26
N GLY A 72 -11.74 -3.67 2.21
CA GLY A 72 -12.65 -4.82 2.30
C GLY A 72 -11.95 -6.08 2.83
N ALA A 73 -10.67 -6.29 2.47
CA ALA A 73 -9.88 -7.37 3.04
C ALA A 73 -9.64 -7.18 4.55
N ILE A 74 -9.30 -5.96 4.98
CA ILE A 74 -9.12 -5.63 6.41
C ILE A 74 -10.42 -5.90 7.17
N GLU A 75 -11.55 -5.40 6.67
CA GLU A 75 -12.87 -5.62 7.25
C GLU A 75 -13.18 -7.11 7.41
N SER A 76 -12.92 -7.92 6.39
CA SER A 76 -13.17 -9.37 6.43
C SER A 76 -12.33 -10.13 7.48
N GLU A 77 -11.17 -9.58 7.87
CA GLU A 77 -10.28 -10.17 8.87
C GLU A 77 -10.56 -9.68 10.30
N LEU A 78 -11.36 -8.64 10.51
CA LEU A 78 -11.69 -8.13 11.84
C LEU A 78 -12.41 -9.14 12.74
N GLY A 79 -13.18 -10.06 12.14
CA GLY A 79 -13.85 -11.14 12.87
C GLY A 79 -13.01 -12.40 13.05
N GLN A 80 -11.79 -12.44 12.51
CA GLN A 80 -10.94 -13.63 12.47
C GLN A 80 -9.84 -13.51 13.52
N SER A 81 -9.99 -14.25 14.63
CA SER A 81 -9.07 -14.13 15.76
C SER A 81 -7.62 -14.41 15.36
N GLY A 82 -6.72 -13.52 15.74
CA GLY A 82 -5.28 -13.69 15.59
C GLY A 82 -4.68 -13.05 14.32
N THR A 83 -5.52 -12.56 13.41
CA THR A 83 -5.10 -11.78 12.23
C THR A 83 -4.50 -10.43 12.64
N ALA A 84 -3.84 -9.76 11.69
CA ALA A 84 -3.34 -8.41 11.93
C ALA A 84 -4.48 -7.41 12.16
N ALA A 85 -5.56 -7.51 11.38
CA ALA A 85 -6.72 -6.64 11.54
C ALA A 85 -7.38 -6.80 12.92
N ASP A 86 -7.68 -8.04 13.34
CA ASP A 86 -8.27 -8.34 14.65
C ASP A 86 -7.40 -7.85 15.82
N LYS A 87 -6.08 -8.09 15.76
CA LYS A 87 -5.16 -7.64 16.80
C LYS A 87 -5.04 -6.12 16.86
N LEU A 88 -4.99 -5.45 15.71
CA LEU A 88 -4.90 -3.99 15.68
C LEU A 88 -6.20 -3.36 16.22
N PHE A 89 -7.35 -3.90 15.82
CA PHE A 89 -8.65 -3.46 16.33
C PHE A 89 -8.76 -3.68 17.84
N THR A 90 -8.33 -4.83 18.34
CA THR A 90 -8.31 -5.12 19.78
C THR A 90 -7.40 -4.15 20.55
N ALA A 91 -6.20 -3.89 20.03
CA ALA A 91 -5.27 -2.94 20.64
C ALA A 91 -5.83 -1.51 20.64
N TRP A 92 -6.45 -1.09 19.54
CA TRP A 92 -7.15 0.19 19.42
C TRP A 92 -8.31 0.31 20.43
N ARG A 93 -9.13 -0.74 20.59
CA ARG A 93 -10.19 -0.76 21.62
C ARG A 93 -9.63 -0.61 23.03
N GLN A 94 -8.56 -1.34 23.34
CA GLN A 94 -7.94 -1.35 24.67
C GLN A 94 -7.22 -0.06 25.03
N SER A 95 -6.74 0.69 24.03
CA SER A 95 -6.05 1.96 24.24
C SER A 95 -6.91 3.06 24.88
N GLY A 96 -8.24 2.90 24.87
CA GLY A 96 -9.16 3.88 25.44
C GLY A 96 -9.29 5.20 24.65
N PHE A 97 -8.72 5.27 23.43
CA PHE A 97 -8.78 6.47 22.59
C PHE A 97 -10.20 6.88 22.19
N ARG A 98 -11.16 5.95 22.16
CA ARG A 98 -12.55 6.21 21.75
C ARG A 98 -13.55 5.62 22.74
N ARG A 99 -14.73 6.24 22.81
CA ARG A 99 -15.85 5.81 23.68
C ARG A 99 -16.67 4.66 23.09
N ARG A 100 -16.52 4.36 21.80
CA ARG A 100 -17.29 3.34 21.10
C ARG A 100 -16.36 2.33 20.44
N GLU A 101 -16.72 1.07 20.58
CA GLU A 101 -15.97 -0.07 20.06
C GLU A 101 -16.62 -0.57 18.76
N ASP A 102 -16.68 0.29 17.74
CA ASP A 102 -17.33 -0.01 16.47
C ASP A 102 -16.29 -0.32 15.36
N PRO A 103 -16.36 -1.50 14.71
CA PRO A 103 -15.55 -1.81 13.53
C PRO A 103 -15.59 -0.75 12.43
N ASN A 104 -16.73 -0.09 12.22
CA ASN A 104 -16.87 0.95 11.20
C ASN A 104 -16.08 2.21 11.56
N GLU A 105 -16.09 2.61 12.83
CA GLU A 105 -15.28 3.74 13.33
C GLU A 105 -13.79 3.42 13.20
N PHE A 106 -13.38 2.19 13.53
CA PHE A 106 -12.00 1.74 13.34
C PHE A 106 -11.56 1.81 11.88
N LEU A 107 -12.37 1.29 10.95
CA LEU A 107 -12.06 1.32 9.52
C LEU A 107 -12.01 2.75 8.97
N ALA A 108 -12.86 3.65 9.48
CA ALA A 108 -12.85 5.06 9.13
C ALA A 108 -11.62 5.81 9.66
N ASP A 109 -11.14 5.46 10.86
CA ASP A 109 -9.93 6.05 11.45
C ASP A 109 -8.64 5.52 10.79
N LEU A 110 -8.66 4.37 10.10
CA LEU A 110 -7.51 3.85 9.36
C LEU A 110 -7.16 4.72 8.14
N SER A 111 -5.93 5.22 8.13
CA SER A 111 -5.38 6.03 7.05
C SER A 111 -4.25 5.29 6.33
N VAL A 112 -4.20 5.42 4.99
CA VAL A 112 -3.05 4.95 4.20
C VAL A 112 -1.89 5.90 4.47
N THR A 113 -0.75 5.35 4.87
CA THR A 113 0.46 6.12 5.19
C THR A 113 1.59 5.91 4.21
N GLN A 114 1.53 4.84 3.42
CA GLN A 114 2.48 4.56 2.35
C GLN A 114 1.83 3.65 1.31
N ILE A 115 2.13 3.91 0.04
CA ILE A 115 1.85 3.03 -1.10
C ILE A 115 3.18 2.62 -1.72
N ILE A 116 3.35 1.33 -2.01
CA ILE A 116 4.43 0.84 -2.87
C ILE A 116 3.80 0.26 -4.13
N LEU A 117 4.20 0.75 -5.30
CA LEU A 117 3.74 0.28 -6.60
C LEU A 117 4.85 -0.54 -7.26
N LEU A 118 4.55 -1.80 -7.61
CA LEU A 118 5.48 -2.73 -8.25
C LEU A 118 4.89 -3.16 -9.60
N PRO A 119 5.07 -2.35 -10.68
CA PRO A 119 4.37 -2.58 -11.94
C PRO A 119 4.89 -3.81 -12.69
N ASP A 120 6.13 -4.21 -12.48
CA ASP A 120 6.70 -5.44 -13.05
C ASP A 120 6.44 -6.68 -12.18
N GLY A 121 5.89 -6.49 -10.98
CA GLY A 121 5.41 -7.56 -10.11
C GLY A 121 6.43 -8.07 -9.11
N GLY A 122 7.49 -7.32 -8.82
CA GLY A 122 8.42 -7.65 -7.74
C GLY A 122 9.46 -8.75 -8.08
N ALA A 123 10.49 -8.87 -7.25
CA ALA A 123 11.60 -9.81 -7.44
C ALA A 123 11.20 -11.26 -7.10
N ASP A 124 10.36 -11.44 -6.08
CA ASP A 124 10.03 -12.76 -5.51
C ASP A 124 8.52 -12.99 -5.26
N GLN A 125 7.69 -11.95 -5.25
CA GLN A 125 6.26 -12.03 -5.00
C GLN A 125 5.53 -11.14 -5.99
N LEU A 126 4.51 -11.69 -6.66
CA LEU A 126 3.62 -11.01 -7.63
C LEU A 126 2.77 -9.88 -7.02
N ASP A 127 3.31 -9.15 -6.05
CA ASP A 127 2.73 -7.94 -5.50
C ASP A 127 2.71 -6.90 -6.61
N ARG A 128 1.55 -6.29 -6.82
CA ARG A 128 1.37 -5.15 -7.74
C ARG A 128 1.32 -3.84 -6.99
N MET A 129 0.77 -3.87 -5.78
CA MET A 129 0.66 -2.71 -4.93
C MET A 129 0.65 -3.14 -3.47
N VAL A 130 1.30 -2.38 -2.61
CA VAL A 130 1.31 -2.61 -1.16
C VAL A 130 0.83 -1.34 -0.46
N PHE A 131 -0.18 -1.48 0.37
CA PHE A 131 -0.72 -0.40 1.20
C PHE A 131 -0.29 -0.61 2.64
N THR A 132 0.21 0.45 3.28
CA THR A 132 0.44 0.46 4.73
C THR A 132 -0.59 1.36 5.41
N TYR A 133 -1.42 0.76 6.25
CA TYR A 133 -2.45 1.42 7.02
C TYR A 133 -2.01 1.65 8.46
N ARG A 134 -2.38 2.80 9.02
CA ARG A 134 -2.15 3.15 10.42
C ARG A 134 -3.34 3.89 11.00
N LEU A 135 -3.49 3.77 12.31
CA LEU A 135 -4.38 4.62 13.08
C LEU A 135 -3.63 5.90 13.51
N PRO A 136 -4.33 7.05 13.60
CA PRO A 136 -3.73 8.27 14.15
C PRO A 136 -3.26 8.04 15.60
N ASP A 137 -2.19 8.71 15.98
CA ASP A 137 -1.65 8.74 17.35
C ASP A 137 -1.31 7.36 17.97
N THR A 138 -1.13 6.33 17.12
CA THR A 138 -0.70 4.99 17.54
C THR A 138 0.82 4.77 17.36
N PRO A 139 1.45 3.91 18.19
CA PRO A 139 2.87 3.61 18.10
C PRO A 139 3.33 3.18 16.70
N ALA A 140 4.56 3.53 16.31
CA ALA A 140 5.16 3.16 15.02
C ALA A 140 5.00 1.68 14.59
N PRO A 141 5.03 0.66 15.46
CA PRO A 141 4.80 -0.72 15.02
C PRO A 141 3.32 -1.05 14.70
N TRP A 142 2.36 -0.23 15.12
CA TRP A 142 0.93 -0.46 14.92
C TRP A 142 0.51 -0.10 13.50
N LYS A 143 0.55 -1.12 12.63
CA LYS A 143 0.19 -0.99 11.22
C LYS A 143 -0.38 -2.29 10.66
N VAL A 144 -1.25 -2.16 9.68
CA VAL A 144 -1.69 -3.27 8.83
C VAL A 144 -1.10 -3.05 7.45
N VAL A 145 -0.53 -4.11 6.86
CA VAL A 145 0.02 -4.07 5.51
C VAL A 145 -0.83 -4.98 4.63
N VAL A 146 -1.36 -4.43 3.54
CA VAL A 146 -2.15 -5.17 2.56
C VAL A 146 -1.37 -5.22 1.26
N ARG A 147 -1.14 -6.44 0.74
CA ARG A 147 -0.47 -6.72 -0.53
C ARG A 147 -1.49 -7.11 -1.57
N MET A 148 -1.57 -6.34 -2.65
CA MET A 148 -2.39 -6.64 -3.81
C MET A 148 -1.61 -7.58 -4.73
N LYS A 149 -1.90 -8.89 -4.64
CA LYS A 149 -1.20 -9.92 -5.41
C LYS A 149 -1.91 -10.21 -6.73
N ASP A 150 -1.13 -10.31 -7.80
CA ASP A 150 -1.63 -10.69 -9.12
C ASP A 150 -2.37 -12.04 -9.05
N ARG A 151 -3.58 -12.09 -9.59
CA ARG A 151 -4.50 -13.26 -9.63
C ARG A 151 -4.97 -13.83 -8.28
N VAL A 152 -4.35 -13.45 -7.16
CA VAL A 152 -4.73 -13.91 -5.80
C VAL A 152 -5.67 -12.90 -5.14
N GLY A 153 -5.49 -11.60 -5.41
CA GLY A 153 -6.23 -10.53 -4.74
C GLY A 153 -5.47 -9.99 -3.51
N PRO A 154 -6.18 -9.28 -2.60
CA PRO A 154 -5.56 -8.70 -1.41
C PRO A 154 -5.15 -9.78 -0.39
N VAL A 155 -3.95 -9.65 0.15
CA VAL A 155 -3.41 -10.49 1.22
C VAL A 155 -2.88 -9.60 2.34
N ILE A 156 -3.25 -9.87 3.59
CA ILE A 156 -2.80 -9.11 4.74
C ILE A 156 -1.56 -9.76 5.36
N ASP A 157 -0.52 -8.96 5.59
CA ASP A 157 0.68 -9.43 6.29
C ASP A 157 0.33 -9.83 7.74
N PRO A 158 0.97 -10.88 8.28
CA PRO A 158 0.71 -11.30 9.66
C PRO A 158 1.07 -10.19 10.64
N ALA A 159 0.37 -10.18 11.78
CA ALA A 159 0.71 -9.29 12.89
C ALA A 159 2.17 -9.51 13.35
N PRO A 160 2.86 -8.46 13.85
CA PRO A 160 4.18 -8.61 14.45
C PRO A 160 4.17 -9.65 15.57
N ARG A 161 5.31 -10.31 15.78
CA ARG A 161 5.48 -11.27 16.88
C ARG A 161 5.25 -10.55 18.21
N GLY A 162 4.27 -11.01 18.99
CA GLY A 162 3.84 -10.35 20.24
C GLY A 162 2.58 -9.47 20.10
N GLY A 163 2.09 -9.23 18.88
CA GLY A 163 0.93 -8.38 18.62
C GLY A 163 1.27 -6.89 18.62
N PHE A 164 0.22 -6.06 18.63
CA PHE A 164 0.33 -4.61 18.75
C PHE A 164 0.17 -4.24 20.21
N VAL A 165 1.29 -4.20 20.93
CA VAL A 165 1.40 -3.83 22.36
C VAL A 165 2.29 -2.62 22.53
#